data_AF-A0A0F7VEP7-F1
#
_entry.id   AF-A0A0F7VEP7-F1
#
_cell.length_a   1.000
_cell.length_b   1.000
_cell.length_c   1.000
_cell.angle_alpha   90.00
_cell.angle_beta   90.00
_cell.angle_gamma   90.00
#
_symmetry.space_group_name_H-M   'P 1'
#
loop_
_entity.id
_entity.type
_entity.pdbx_description
1 polymer ?
#
loop_
_entity_poly.entity_id
_entity_poly.type
_entity_poly.pdbx_seq_one_letter_code
_entity_poly.pdbx_strand_id
1 'polypeptide(L)'
;MAAATPPCPYGTHQTRGRLLQSWIEDPTVPDCHIQPCDITYEDLLDWAPMDESFDEIDSEDEEVSETVERLDVDGPLTMHVVTSEDGSSSPGGTSGEWNDWRSFVAAGCLFIMTMFRASGYHASEIAQALYARAYPINTLKHVFAIDVANNDTRTFIKDQIYTASNGLEWPASKSQSFAYGTAEYEGLLGTKIGSVVAYLILGAFTRGTRSVSKISVEVSATGIMSLQFDIEEIKPLPEKKRRRSSDDGDGGSGEGRPKKRRRYIDPNYDGPAKRTRLAVRLQKAGSAKV
;
A
#
# COMPACT_ATOMS: atom_id res chain seq x y z
N MET A 1 29.56 23.08 -14.74
CA MET A 1 28.46 23.81 -14.09
C MET A 1 27.76 22.82 -13.19
N ALA A 2 27.80 23.01 -11.86
CA ALA A 2 27.01 22.20 -10.95
C ALA A 2 25.54 22.58 -11.14
N ALA A 3 24.67 21.61 -11.39
CA ALA A 3 23.24 21.86 -11.45
C ALA A 3 22.78 22.40 -10.09
N ALA A 4 22.13 23.56 -10.08
CA ALA A 4 21.53 24.10 -8.87
C ALA A 4 20.51 23.07 -8.34
N THR A 5 20.61 22.73 -7.06
CA THR A 5 19.64 21.85 -6.40
C THR A 5 18.24 22.43 -6.62
N PRO A 6 17.28 21.66 -7.17
CA PRO A 6 15.94 22.18 -7.40
C PRO A 6 15.35 22.68 -6.07
N PRO A 7 14.70 23.86 -6.07
CA PRO A 7 14.09 24.41 -4.87
C PRO A 7 13.10 23.39 -4.28
N CYS A 8 13.12 23.27 -2.95
CA CYS A 8 12.19 22.43 -2.19
C CYS A 8 11.12 23.30 -1.53
N PRO A 9 10.07 23.76 -2.24
CA PRO A 9 9.03 24.63 -1.69
C PRO A 9 8.35 24.05 -0.44
N TYR A 10 8.31 22.73 -0.30
CA TYR A 10 7.68 22.05 0.84
C TYR A 10 8.69 21.55 1.89
N GLY A 11 9.92 22.08 1.88
CA GLY A 11 10.91 21.87 2.93
C GLY A 11 11.18 20.40 3.26
N THR A 12 10.99 20.05 4.54
CA THR A 12 11.29 18.71 5.07
C THR A 12 10.40 17.62 4.50
N HIS A 13 9.12 17.91 4.24
CA HIS A 13 8.19 16.95 3.65
C HIS A 13 8.67 16.54 2.26
N GLN A 14 8.91 17.49 1.37
CA GLN A 14 9.41 17.17 0.03
C GLN A 14 10.79 16.51 0.04
N THR A 15 11.69 16.93 0.92
CA THR A 15 13.01 16.29 1.03
C THR A 15 12.89 14.82 1.44
N ARG A 16 12.03 14.52 2.42
CA ARG A 16 11.75 13.15 2.87
C ARG A 16 11.07 12.34 1.78
N GLY A 17 10.05 12.88 1.12
CA GLY A 17 9.35 12.15 0.07
C GLY A 17 10.21 11.87 -1.15
N ARG A 18 11.09 12.81 -1.55
CA ARG A 18 12.10 12.58 -2.58
C ARG A 18 13.04 11.43 -2.22
N LEU A 19 13.48 11.37 -0.95
CA LEU A 19 14.30 10.26 -0.47
C LEU A 19 13.54 8.93 -0.54
N LEU A 20 12.30 8.89 -0.04
CA LEU A 20 11.44 7.70 -0.09
C LEU A 20 11.19 7.23 -1.52
N GLN A 21 10.87 8.15 -2.42
CA GLN A 21 10.73 7.88 -3.86
C GLN A 21 12.02 7.25 -4.42
N SER A 22 13.19 7.85 -4.14
CA SER A 22 14.47 7.31 -4.62
C SER A 22 14.77 5.90 -4.09
N TRP A 23 14.43 5.62 -2.83
CA TRP A 23 14.59 4.28 -2.26
C TRP A 23 13.67 3.26 -2.91
N ILE A 24 12.42 3.62 -3.20
CA ILE A 24 11.44 2.74 -3.83
C ILE A 24 11.92 2.32 -5.23
N GLU A 25 12.47 3.26 -5.99
CA GLU A 25 12.65 3.09 -7.44
C GLU A 25 14.04 2.68 -7.87
N ASP A 26 15.05 2.96 -7.05
CA ASP A 26 16.43 2.66 -7.39
C ASP A 26 17.06 1.83 -6.27
N PRO A 27 17.32 0.53 -6.50
CA PRO A 27 17.96 -0.34 -5.51
C PRO A 27 19.42 0.09 -5.20
N THR A 28 20.03 0.93 -6.02
CA THR A 28 21.42 1.40 -5.84
C THR A 28 21.53 2.59 -4.91
N VAL A 29 20.43 3.28 -4.59
CA VAL A 29 20.44 4.36 -3.61
C VAL A 29 20.84 3.79 -2.24
N PRO A 30 21.90 4.31 -1.60
CA PRO A 30 22.39 3.78 -0.34
C PRO A 30 21.46 4.13 0.84
N ASP A 31 21.78 3.58 2.01
CA ASP A 31 21.21 3.95 3.31
C ASP A 31 19.68 3.76 3.46
N CYS A 32 19.07 2.98 2.57
CA CYS A 32 17.72 2.46 2.80
C CYS A 32 17.78 1.40 3.91
N HIS A 33 17.29 1.78 5.09
CA HIS A 33 17.26 0.93 6.27
C HIS A 33 15.97 0.10 6.37
N ILE A 34 14.98 0.36 5.51
CA ILE A 34 13.73 -0.39 5.47
C ILE A 34 14.01 -1.76 4.86
N GLN A 35 13.78 -2.80 5.66
CA GLN A 35 13.97 -4.19 5.23
C GLN A 35 12.68 -4.75 4.63
N PRO A 36 12.77 -5.80 3.79
CA PRO A 36 11.60 -6.58 3.41
C PRO A 36 10.84 -7.04 4.65
N CYS A 37 9.52 -6.87 4.65
CA CYS A 37 8.68 -7.27 5.78
C CYS A 37 8.33 -8.76 5.64
N ASP A 38 8.59 -9.52 6.71
CA ASP A 38 8.33 -10.95 6.83
C ASP A 38 7.18 -11.28 7.80
N ILE A 39 6.56 -10.26 8.39
CA ILE A 39 5.40 -10.38 9.30
C ILE A 39 4.21 -11.02 8.57
N THR A 40 3.62 -12.04 9.17
CA THR A 40 2.42 -12.72 8.67
C THR A 40 1.18 -12.33 9.46
N TYR A 41 0.01 -12.78 8.99
CA TYR A 41 -1.23 -12.58 9.71
C TYR A 41 -1.25 -13.30 11.07
N GLU A 42 -0.64 -14.48 11.15
CA GLU A 42 -0.49 -15.23 12.39
C GLU A 42 0.34 -14.46 13.42
N ASP A 43 1.42 -13.80 13.00
CA ASP A 43 2.21 -12.92 13.87
C ASP A 43 1.37 -11.75 14.42
N LEU A 44 0.40 -11.25 13.64
CA LEU A 44 -0.53 -10.21 14.11
C LEU A 44 -1.49 -10.73 15.16
N LEU A 45 -2.02 -11.95 14.99
CA LEU A 45 -2.90 -12.59 15.98
C LEU A 45 -2.19 -12.87 17.30
N ASP A 46 -0.90 -13.21 17.25
CA ASP A 46 -0.08 -13.39 18.44
C ASP A 46 0.20 -12.06 19.17
N TRP A 47 0.18 -10.94 18.43
CA TRP A 47 0.40 -9.60 18.98
C TRP A 47 -0.87 -8.95 19.55
N ALA A 48 -2.00 -9.04 18.86
CA ALA A 48 -3.25 -8.44 19.31
C ALA A 48 -4.48 -9.23 18.81
N PRO A 49 -5.56 -9.29 19.60
CA PRO A 49 -6.85 -9.76 19.10
C PRO A 49 -7.23 -8.97 17.84
N MET A 50 -7.68 -9.70 16.82
CA MET A 50 -8.11 -9.11 15.57
C MET A 50 -9.40 -9.74 15.11
N ASP A 51 -10.38 -8.88 14.86
CA ASP A 51 -11.65 -9.28 14.28
C ASP A 51 -11.58 -9.17 12.76
N GLU A 52 -12.15 -10.16 12.09
CA GLU A 52 -12.29 -10.19 10.64
C GLU A 52 -13.75 -10.43 10.30
N SER A 53 -14.33 -9.55 9.49
CA SER A 53 -15.66 -9.71 8.92
C SER A 53 -15.63 -9.60 7.40
N PHE A 54 -16.59 -10.24 6.75
CA PHE A 54 -16.68 -10.35 5.29
C PHE A 54 -17.96 -9.68 4.81
N ASP A 55 -17.83 -8.81 3.80
CA ASP A 55 -18.96 -8.18 3.10
C ASP A 55 -19.94 -7.42 4.03
N GLU A 56 -19.48 -7.05 5.23
CA GLU A 56 -20.17 -6.15 6.16
C GLU A 56 -19.59 -4.75 5.97
N ILE A 57 -20.36 -3.91 5.29
CA ILE A 57 -20.06 -2.49 5.13
C ILE A 57 -21.16 -1.74 5.89
N ASP A 58 -20.75 -1.01 6.92
CA ASP A 58 -21.66 -0.12 7.62
C ASP A 58 -21.92 1.14 6.79
N SER A 59 -23.02 1.84 7.06
CA SER A 59 -23.30 3.12 6.39
C SER A 59 -22.20 4.17 6.59
N GLU A 60 -21.37 4.00 7.61
CA GLU A 60 -20.22 4.87 7.90
C GLU A 60 -19.03 4.61 6.95
N ASP A 61 -19.02 3.50 6.22
CA ASP A 61 -17.95 3.11 5.28
C ASP A 61 -18.38 3.29 3.80
N GLU A 62 -19.34 4.19 3.55
CA GLU A 62 -19.89 4.49 2.22
C GLU A 62 -18.78 4.78 1.19
N GLU A 63 -17.74 5.53 1.57
CA GLU A 63 -16.61 5.87 0.70
C GLU A 63 -15.83 4.63 0.21
N VAL A 64 -15.73 3.59 1.05
CA VAL A 64 -15.08 2.32 0.66
C VAL A 64 -15.94 1.63 -0.39
N SER A 65 -17.25 1.53 -0.17
CA SER A 65 -18.19 0.93 -1.12
C SER A 65 -18.18 1.65 -2.47
N GLU A 66 -18.35 2.97 -2.45
CA GLU A 66 -18.35 3.79 -3.66
C GLU A 66 -17.05 3.65 -4.44
N THR A 67 -15.90 3.55 -3.75
CA THR A 67 -14.61 3.35 -4.39
C THR A 67 -14.46 1.95 -4.98
N VAL A 68 -14.89 0.91 -4.28
CA VAL A 68 -14.90 -0.47 -4.78
C VAL A 68 -15.77 -0.58 -6.04
N GLU A 69 -16.96 0.01 -6.03
CA GLU A 69 -17.85 0.06 -7.19
C GLU A 69 -17.24 0.86 -8.34
N ARG A 70 -16.69 2.05 -8.07
CA ARG A 70 -16.05 2.92 -9.07
C ARG A 70 -14.86 2.25 -9.75
N LEU A 71 -14.12 1.43 -9.02
CA LEU A 71 -12.95 0.72 -9.53
C LEU A 71 -13.31 -0.64 -10.16
N ASP A 72 -14.58 -1.03 -10.14
CA ASP A 72 -15.06 -2.32 -10.65
C ASP A 72 -14.26 -3.49 -10.04
N VAL A 73 -14.05 -3.43 -8.72
CA VAL A 73 -13.26 -4.42 -7.98
C VAL A 73 -14.10 -5.65 -7.69
N ASP A 74 -13.80 -6.73 -8.40
CA ASP A 74 -14.39 -8.05 -8.16
C ASP A 74 -13.82 -8.72 -6.90
N GLY A 75 -14.69 -9.38 -6.14
CA GLY A 75 -14.30 -10.30 -5.06
C GLY A 75 -14.80 -9.87 -3.68
N PRO A 76 -14.47 -10.66 -2.63
CA PRO A 76 -14.88 -10.33 -1.28
C PRO A 76 -14.16 -9.07 -0.79
N LEU A 77 -14.89 -8.25 -0.04
CA LEU A 77 -14.36 -7.17 0.75
C LEU A 77 -14.21 -7.68 2.19
N THR A 78 -12.99 -7.59 2.73
CA THR A 78 -12.71 -8.10 4.07
C THR A 78 -12.33 -6.94 4.98
N MET A 79 -13.08 -6.76 6.07
CA MET A 79 -12.78 -5.80 7.12
C MET A 79 -11.86 -6.44 8.15
N HIS A 80 -10.88 -5.67 8.63
CA HIS A 80 -10.02 -6.04 9.74
C HIS A 80 -10.09 -4.95 10.80
N VAL A 81 -10.36 -5.36 12.04
CA VAL A 81 -10.40 -4.46 13.20
C VAL A 81 -9.46 -4.99 14.28
N VAL A 82 -8.60 -4.12 14.80
CA VAL A 82 -7.82 -4.37 16.02
C VAL A 82 -8.19 -3.29 17.00
N THR A 83 -8.87 -3.66 18.08
CA THR A 83 -9.12 -2.80 19.23
C THR A 83 -8.43 -3.40 20.43
N SER A 84 -7.55 -2.65 21.09
CA SER A 84 -7.09 -3.01 22.43
C SER A 84 -8.25 -2.78 23.41
N GLU A 85 -9.14 -3.75 23.56
CA GLU A 85 -10.45 -3.56 24.21
C GLU A 85 -10.40 -3.05 25.67
N ASP A 86 -9.29 -3.22 26.41
CA ASP A 86 -9.33 -2.94 27.86
C ASP A 86 -8.16 -2.12 28.41
N GLY A 87 -7.41 -1.42 27.56
CA GLY A 87 -6.10 -0.87 27.98
C GLY A 87 -5.13 -1.97 28.43
N SER A 88 -5.45 -3.22 28.10
CA SER A 88 -4.59 -4.39 28.21
C SER A 88 -3.41 -4.18 27.27
N SER A 89 -2.22 -4.18 27.86
CA SER A 89 -0.98 -4.03 27.12
C SER A 89 -0.88 -5.10 26.05
N SER A 90 -0.65 -4.69 24.80
CA SER A 90 -0.06 -5.61 23.81
C SER A 90 1.17 -6.30 24.42
N PRO A 91 1.55 -7.51 24.00
CA PRO A 91 2.78 -8.15 24.47
C PRO A 91 3.98 -7.20 24.28
N GLY A 92 4.52 -6.69 25.40
CA GLY A 92 5.61 -5.69 25.42
C GLY A 92 5.19 -4.21 25.45
N GLY A 93 3.89 -3.89 25.47
CA GLY A 93 3.36 -2.54 25.63
C GLY A 93 3.24 -2.12 27.10
N THR A 94 3.11 -0.82 27.36
CA THR A 94 2.81 -0.31 28.70
C THR A 94 1.29 -0.29 28.97
N SER A 95 0.89 -0.34 30.24
CA SER A 95 -0.53 -0.28 30.63
C SER A 95 -1.14 1.05 30.22
N GLY A 96 -2.31 1.04 29.56
CA GLY A 96 -2.98 2.26 29.06
C GLY A 96 -2.55 2.70 27.65
N GLU A 97 -1.73 1.90 26.97
CA GLU A 97 -1.46 2.06 25.54
C GLU A 97 -2.64 1.54 24.71
N TRP A 98 -3.15 2.40 23.83
CA TRP A 98 -4.19 2.00 22.87
C TRP A 98 -3.57 1.68 21.51
N ASN A 99 -4.02 0.58 20.92
CA ASN A 99 -3.72 0.23 19.54
C ASN A 99 -5.07 0.10 18.84
N ASP A 100 -5.22 0.85 17.75
CA ASP A 100 -6.46 0.88 16.98
C ASP A 100 -6.13 0.79 15.50
N TRP A 101 -6.65 -0.25 14.86
CA TRP A 101 -6.50 -0.47 13.44
C TRP A 101 -7.84 -0.81 12.84
N ARG A 102 -8.17 -0.14 11.73
CA ARG A 102 -9.32 -0.49 10.90
C ARG A 102 -8.93 -0.39 9.44
N SER A 103 -9.17 -1.46 8.70
CA SER A 103 -8.92 -1.50 7.26
C SER A 103 -9.91 -2.38 6.52
N PHE A 104 -10.05 -2.11 5.22
CA PHE A 104 -10.66 -3.03 4.28
C PHE A 104 -9.64 -3.51 3.24
N VAL A 105 -9.74 -4.78 2.87
CA VAL A 105 -8.92 -5.39 1.82
C VAL A 105 -9.84 -5.91 0.72
N ALA A 106 -9.53 -5.52 -0.52
CA ALA A 106 -10.19 -6.01 -1.73
C ALA A 106 -9.15 -6.35 -2.81
N ALA A 107 -9.58 -6.98 -3.90
CA ALA A 107 -8.67 -7.32 -4.98
C ALA A 107 -7.98 -6.05 -5.54
N GLY A 108 -6.65 -6.01 -5.43
CA GLY A 108 -5.86 -4.85 -5.84
C GLY A 108 -5.93 -3.60 -4.94
N CYS A 109 -6.77 -3.57 -3.91
CA CYS A 109 -7.03 -2.38 -3.10
C CYS A 109 -6.85 -2.64 -1.60
N LEU A 110 -6.22 -1.70 -0.91
CA LEU A 110 -6.13 -1.65 0.55
C LEU A 110 -6.66 -0.30 1.04
N PHE A 111 -7.66 -0.31 1.91
CA PHE A 111 -8.24 0.87 2.53
C PHE A 111 -7.84 0.91 3.99
N ILE A 112 -7.15 1.96 4.42
CA ILE A 112 -6.71 2.16 5.80
C ILE A 112 -7.55 3.31 6.36
N MET A 113 -8.39 3.01 7.34
CA MET A 113 -9.25 4.00 8.00
C MET A 113 -8.65 4.47 9.32
N THR A 114 -8.07 3.53 10.06
CA THR A 114 -7.47 3.82 11.38
C THR A 114 -6.15 3.08 11.50
N MET A 115 -5.13 3.78 12.01
CA MET A 115 -3.76 3.27 12.13
C MET A 115 -3.05 3.79 13.38
N PHE A 116 -3.76 3.86 14.51
CA PHE A 116 -3.19 4.31 15.78
C PHE A 116 -2.35 3.21 16.43
N ARG A 117 -1.17 3.62 16.92
CA ARG A 117 -0.22 2.72 17.56
C ARG A 117 0.48 3.37 18.72
N ALA A 118 0.52 2.67 19.84
CA ALA A 118 1.44 2.95 20.92
C ALA A 118 2.65 1.98 20.91
N SER A 119 2.43 0.71 20.56
CA SER A 119 3.47 -0.34 20.54
C SER A 119 3.17 -1.43 19.50
N GLY A 120 4.14 -2.30 19.22
CA GLY A 120 4.01 -3.41 18.25
C GLY A 120 4.50 -3.09 16.84
N TYR A 121 4.00 -3.84 15.86
CA TYR A 121 4.42 -3.76 14.46
C TYR A 121 4.10 -2.43 13.81
N HIS A 122 4.94 -1.94 12.91
CA HIS A 122 4.65 -0.71 12.18
C HIS A 122 3.37 -0.81 11.34
N ALA A 123 2.68 0.31 11.15
CA ALA A 123 1.45 0.38 10.34
C ALA A 123 1.63 -0.21 8.93
N SER A 124 2.79 -0.02 8.31
CA SER A 124 3.15 -0.59 7.01
C SER A 124 3.25 -2.12 7.04
N GLU A 125 3.73 -2.69 8.14
CA GLU A 125 3.87 -4.15 8.30
C GLU A 125 2.50 -4.81 8.48
N ILE A 126 1.63 -4.19 9.28
CA ILE A 126 0.24 -4.63 9.47
C ILE A 126 -0.53 -4.56 8.16
N ALA A 127 -0.47 -3.42 7.46
CA ALA A 127 -1.06 -3.26 6.13
C ALA A 127 -0.60 -4.36 5.16
N GLN A 128 0.69 -4.67 5.14
CA GLN A 128 1.24 -5.71 4.28
C GLN A 128 0.69 -7.10 4.63
N ALA A 129 0.76 -7.48 5.91
CA ALA A 129 0.33 -8.80 6.37
C ALA A 129 -1.17 -9.03 6.11
N LEU A 130 -2.02 -8.02 6.35
CA LEU A 130 -3.46 -8.10 6.08
C LEU A 130 -3.77 -8.24 4.60
N TYR A 131 -3.11 -7.44 3.74
CA TYR A 131 -3.29 -7.59 2.30
C TYR A 131 -2.80 -8.96 1.82
N ALA A 132 -1.60 -9.37 2.26
CA ALA A 132 -0.95 -10.62 1.84
C ALA A 132 -1.71 -11.88 2.27
N ARG A 133 -2.52 -11.79 3.33
CA ARG A 133 -3.41 -12.87 3.78
C ARG A 133 -4.50 -13.16 2.74
N ALA A 134 -5.11 -12.12 2.18
CA ALA A 134 -6.24 -12.24 1.27
C ALA A 134 -5.80 -12.39 -0.20
N TYR A 135 -4.75 -11.65 -0.60
CA TYR A 135 -4.30 -11.56 -1.99
C TYR A 135 -2.77 -11.61 -2.09
N PRO A 136 -2.20 -12.15 -3.18
CA PRO A 136 -0.75 -12.07 -3.40
C PRO A 136 -0.28 -10.62 -3.40
N ILE A 137 0.72 -10.26 -2.58
CA ILE A 137 1.15 -8.86 -2.40
C ILE A 137 1.50 -8.13 -3.72
N ASN A 138 1.94 -8.87 -4.74
CA ASN A 138 2.26 -8.31 -6.05
C ASN A 138 1.04 -7.81 -6.85
N THR A 139 -0.19 -8.10 -6.39
CA THR A 139 -1.43 -7.61 -6.98
C THR A 139 -1.90 -6.28 -6.43
N LEU A 140 -1.29 -5.77 -5.34
CA LEU A 140 -1.65 -4.48 -4.76
C LEU A 140 -1.38 -3.35 -5.75
N LYS A 141 -2.41 -2.55 -6.03
CA LYS A 141 -2.39 -1.43 -7.00
C LYS A 141 -2.80 -0.11 -6.38
N HIS A 142 -3.69 -0.12 -5.41
CA HIS A 142 -4.22 1.09 -4.80
C HIS A 142 -4.17 0.98 -3.28
N VAL A 143 -3.64 2.01 -2.64
CA VAL A 143 -3.72 2.19 -1.19
C VAL A 143 -4.50 3.46 -0.91
N PHE A 144 -5.53 3.35 -0.08
CA PHE A 144 -6.36 4.46 0.35
C PHE A 144 -6.12 4.74 1.83
N ALA A 145 -5.91 6.00 2.19
CA ALA A 145 -6.04 6.45 3.56
C ALA A 145 -7.32 7.28 3.65
N ILE A 146 -8.31 6.75 4.36
CA ILE A 146 -9.65 7.33 4.50
C ILE A 146 -9.73 8.10 5.82
N ASP A 147 -10.52 9.18 5.84
CA ASP A 147 -10.70 10.06 7.00
C ASP A 147 -9.38 10.51 7.66
N VAL A 148 -8.58 11.22 6.87
CA VAL A 148 -7.26 11.74 7.25
C VAL A 148 -7.39 12.78 8.38
N ALA A 149 -7.29 12.29 9.63
CA ALA A 149 -7.25 13.10 10.84
C ALA A 149 -5.83 13.45 11.33
N ASN A 150 -4.79 12.78 10.80
CA ASN A 150 -3.41 12.99 11.23
C ASN A 150 -2.96 14.43 10.99
N ASN A 151 -2.56 15.13 12.07
CA ASN A 151 -2.26 16.56 12.00
C ASN A 151 -1.11 16.92 11.03
N ASP A 152 -0.06 16.08 10.93
CA ASP A 152 1.04 16.34 10.00
C ASP A 152 0.55 16.34 8.55
N THR A 153 -0.12 15.27 8.13
CA THR A 153 -0.65 15.13 6.77
C THR A 153 -1.77 16.14 6.48
N ARG A 154 -2.72 16.31 7.40
CA ARG A 154 -3.89 17.18 7.22
C ARG A 154 -3.48 18.65 7.11
N THR A 155 -2.61 19.13 8.00
CA THR A 155 -2.09 20.51 7.95
C THR A 155 -1.26 20.73 6.70
N PHE A 156 -0.42 19.77 6.31
CA PHE A 156 0.35 19.86 5.07
C PHE A 156 -0.56 20.05 3.86
N ILE A 157 -1.62 19.25 3.75
CA ILE A 157 -2.57 19.35 2.65
C ILE A 157 -3.27 20.72 2.67
N LYS A 158 -3.88 21.11 3.79
CA LYS A 158 -4.67 22.35 3.87
C LYS A 158 -3.82 23.61 3.69
N ASP A 159 -2.68 23.68 4.35
CA ASP A 159 -1.97 24.94 4.54
C ASP A 159 -0.80 25.11 3.57
N GLN A 160 -0.33 24.03 2.93
CA GLN A 160 0.80 24.07 2.00
C GLN A 160 0.40 23.68 0.58
N ILE A 161 -0.43 22.64 0.41
CA ILE A 161 -0.88 22.20 -0.91
C ILE A 161 -2.03 23.06 -1.43
N TYR A 162 -3.12 23.19 -0.67
CA TYR A 162 -4.32 23.95 -1.08
C TYR A 162 -4.19 25.44 -0.81
N THR A 163 -3.24 26.08 -1.50
CA THR A 163 -2.94 27.50 -1.39
C THR A 163 -3.16 28.23 -2.71
N ALA A 164 -3.49 29.51 -2.63
CA ALA A 164 -3.67 30.37 -3.80
C ALA A 164 -2.41 30.39 -4.71
N SER A 165 -1.21 30.27 -4.14
CA SER A 165 0.04 30.18 -4.90
C SER A 165 0.15 28.92 -5.75
N ASN A 166 -0.51 27.84 -5.36
CA ASN A 166 -0.58 26.60 -6.13
C ASN A 166 -1.82 26.57 -7.05
N GLY A 167 -2.61 27.66 -7.09
CA GLY A 167 -3.86 27.72 -7.85
C GLY A 167 -4.97 26.83 -7.26
N LEU A 168 -4.87 26.49 -5.98
CA LEU A 168 -5.79 25.61 -5.27
C LEU A 168 -6.45 26.35 -4.11
N GLU A 169 -7.66 25.95 -3.76
CA GLU A 169 -8.44 26.56 -2.67
C GLU A 169 -8.93 25.48 -1.71
N TRP A 170 -8.95 25.82 -0.41
CA TRP A 170 -9.53 24.99 0.63
C TRP A 170 -10.84 25.60 1.15
N PRO A 171 -11.93 24.83 1.32
CA PRO A 171 -12.08 23.41 1.02
C PRO A 171 -12.00 23.08 -0.48
N ALA A 172 -11.41 21.93 -0.80
CA ALA A 172 -11.30 21.47 -2.19
C ALA A 172 -12.70 21.22 -2.77
N SER A 173 -12.99 21.81 -3.93
CA SER A 173 -14.25 21.58 -4.66
C SER A 173 -14.22 20.35 -5.58
N LYS A 174 -13.02 19.81 -5.83
CA LYS A 174 -12.76 18.66 -6.69
C LYS A 174 -11.58 17.85 -6.17
N SER A 175 -11.59 16.55 -6.50
CA SER A 175 -10.42 15.69 -6.31
C SER A 175 -9.23 16.25 -7.09
N GLN A 176 -8.07 16.28 -6.45
CA GLN A 176 -6.83 16.77 -7.03
C GLN A 176 -5.79 15.65 -7.06
N SER A 177 -5.26 15.37 -8.24
CA SER A 177 -4.16 14.43 -8.40
C SER A 177 -2.83 15.14 -8.63
N PHE A 178 -1.78 14.60 -8.01
CA PHE A 178 -0.41 15.05 -8.13
C PHE A 178 0.41 13.95 -8.77
N ALA A 179 0.99 14.27 -9.93
CA ALA A 179 1.76 13.32 -10.72
C ALA A 179 3.10 13.03 -10.06
N TYR A 180 3.62 11.84 -10.33
CA TYR A 180 4.98 11.46 -9.99
C TYR A 180 6.01 12.55 -10.29
N GLY A 181 6.90 12.79 -9.32
CA GLY A 181 8.04 13.71 -9.45
C GLY A 181 7.71 15.20 -9.35
N THR A 182 6.45 15.60 -9.12
CA THR A 182 6.15 16.99 -8.76
C THR A 182 6.49 17.27 -7.31
N ALA A 183 6.65 18.56 -6.97
CA ALA A 183 6.99 18.96 -5.61
C ALA A 183 5.87 18.60 -4.61
N GLU A 184 4.61 18.72 -5.03
CA GLU A 184 3.42 18.37 -4.26
C GLU A 184 3.38 16.87 -3.97
N TYR A 185 3.65 16.06 -4.99
CA TYR A 185 3.74 14.62 -4.87
C TYR A 185 4.83 14.22 -3.86
N GLU A 186 6.04 14.77 -4.00
CA GLU A 186 7.13 14.52 -3.06
C GLU A 186 6.75 14.99 -1.65
N GLY A 187 6.09 16.14 -1.54
CA GLY A 187 5.57 16.64 -0.27
C GLY A 187 4.59 15.68 0.40
N LEU A 188 3.59 15.21 -0.34
CA LEU A 188 2.56 14.28 0.14
C LEU A 188 3.17 12.95 0.58
N LEU A 189 4.07 12.39 -0.23
CA LEU A 189 4.77 11.14 0.08
C LEU A 189 5.64 11.27 1.34
N GLY A 190 6.16 12.47 1.63
CA GLY A 190 6.94 12.75 2.82
C GLY A 190 6.15 13.04 4.09
N THR A 191 4.82 13.16 4.03
CA THR A 191 3.97 13.26 5.22
C THR A 191 3.98 11.95 6.03
N LYS A 192 3.47 11.97 7.27
CA LYS A 192 3.38 10.77 8.11
C LYS A 192 2.61 9.64 7.41
N ILE A 193 1.43 9.92 6.85
CA ILE A 193 0.63 8.91 6.13
C ILE A 193 1.31 8.51 4.82
N GLY A 194 1.83 9.46 4.05
CA GLY A 194 2.57 9.13 2.82
C GLY A 194 3.77 8.23 3.08
N SER A 195 4.46 8.45 4.21
CA SER A 195 5.59 7.62 4.64
C SER A 195 5.16 6.19 4.99
N VAL A 196 3.99 6.00 5.60
CA VAL A 196 3.46 4.64 5.87
C VAL A 196 3.28 3.87 4.56
N VAL A 197 2.71 4.51 3.53
CA VAL A 197 2.56 3.88 2.21
C VAL A 197 3.91 3.62 1.54
N ALA A 198 4.86 4.55 1.66
CA ALA A 198 6.22 4.34 1.15
C ALA A 198 6.92 3.16 1.84
N TYR A 199 6.80 3.04 3.16
CA TYR A 199 7.36 1.92 3.92
C TYR A 199 6.67 0.59 3.60
N LEU A 200 5.36 0.60 3.37
CA LEU A 200 4.62 -0.56 2.85
C LEU A 200 5.23 -1.02 1.53
N ILE A 201 5.47 -0.11 0.58
CA ILE A 201 6.03 -0.47 -0.73
C ILE A 201 7.46 -1.00 -0.59
N LEU A 202 8.28 -0.37 0.23
CA LEU A 202 9.66 -0.79 0.48
C LEU A 202 9.74 -2.16 1.18
N GLY A 203 8.79 -2.47 2.07
CA GLY A 203 8.69 -3.76 2.74
C GLY A 203 8.12 -4.87 1.85
N ALA A 204 7.15 -4.52 0.99
CA ALA A 204 6.37 -5.47 0.21
C ALA A 204 7.01 -5.87 -1.13
N PHE A 205 7.79 -4.96 -1.74
CA PHE A 205 8.31 -5.12 -3.09
C PHE A 205 9.83 -5.02 -3.14
N THR A 206 10.43 -5.72 -4.10
CA THR A 206 11.85 -5.49 -4.42
C THR A 206 12.03 -4.07 -4.93
N ARG A 207 12.98 -3.32 -4.37
CA ARG A 207 13.33 -1.97 -4.83
C ARG A 207 13.59 -1.95 -6.34
N GLY A 208 13.07 -0.91 -7.00
CA GLY A 208 13.12 -0.73 -8.45
C GLY A 208 12.14 -1.58 -9.27
N THR A 209 11.16 -2.23 -8.62
CA THR A 209 10.09 -2.96 -9.32
C THR A 209 8.74 -2.26 -9.29
N ARG A 210 8.56 -1.27 -8.41
CA ARG A 210 7.33 -0.52 -8.21
C ARG A 210 7.62 0.96 -8.06
N SER A 211 6.63 1.77 -8.40
CA SER A 211 6.61 3.22 -8.17
C SER A 211 5.21 3.64 -7.72
N VAL A 212 5.11 4.71 -6.92
CA VAL A 212 3.81 5.39 -6.74
C VAL A 212 3.65 6.36 -7.90
N SER A 213 2.81 6.04 -8.89
CA SER A 213 2.69 6.85 -10.12
C SER A 213 1.94 8.16 -9.90
N LYS A 214 1.05 8.19 -8.90
CA LYS A 214 0.19 9.34 -8.61
C LYS A 214 -0.30 9.29 -7.16
N ILE A 215 -0.45 10.47 -6.55
CA ILE A 215 -1.14 10.63 -5.27
C ILE A 215 -2.34 11.55 -5.50
N SER A 216 -3.54 11.14 -5.10
CA SER A 216 -4.75 11.97 -5.19
C SER A 216 -5.26 12.34 -3.81
N VAL A 217 -5.74 13.57 -3.67
CA VAL A 217 -6.44 14.08 -2.51
C VAL A 217 -7.90 14.28 -2.89
N GLU A 218 -8.80 13.67 -2.13
CA GLU A 218 -10.24 13.83 -2.26
C GLU A 218 -10.82 14.39 -0.97
N VAL A 219 -11.84 15.24 -1.10
CA VAL A 219 -12.57 15.81 0.04
C VAL A 219 -14.05 15.62 -0.22
N SER A 220 -14.72 14.87 0.65
CA SER A 220 -16.15 14.63 0.54
C SER A 220 -16.95 15.92 0.78
N ALA A 221 -18.23 15.90 0.43
CA ALA A 221 -19.14 17.02 0.73
C ALA A 221 -19.25 17.33 2.23
N THR A 222 -19.02 16.33 3.10
CA THR A 222 -19.00 16.46 4.56
C THR A 222 -17.64 16.91 5.11
N GLY A 223 -16.63 17.08 4.25
CA GLY A 223 -15.29 17.55 4.62
C GLY A 223 -14.33 16.45 5.08
N ILE A 224 -14.69 15.18 4.87
CA ILE A 224 -13.82 14.02 5.10
C ILE A 224 -12.74 14.04 4.01
N MET A 225 -11.48 13.93 4.42
CA MET A 225 -10.33 13.97 3.52
C MET A 225 -9.78 12.57 3.32
N SER A 226 -9.51 12.21 2.08
CA SER A 226 -8.94 10.90 1.73
C SER A 226 -7.77 11.04 0.78
N LEU A 227 -6.83 10.11 0.88
CA LEU A 227 -5.66 9.99 0.01
C LEU A 227 -5.70 8.69 -0.75
N GLN A 228 -5.46 8.74 -2.06
CA GLN A 228 -5.25 7.57 -2.92
C GLN A 228 -3.83 7.54 -3.44
N PHE A 229 -3.14 6.41 -3.28
CA PHE A 229 -1.81 6.16 -3.81
C PHE A 229 -1.91 5.06 -4.88
N ASP A 230 -1.58 5.44 -6.12
CA ASP A 230 -1.56 4.51 -7.26
C ASP A 230 -0.18 3.88 -7.42
N ILE A 231 -0.11 2.55 -7.37
CA ILE A 231 1.12 1.76 -7.44
C ILE A 231 1.20 1.09 -8.82
N GLU A 232 2.32 1.30 -9.51
CA GLU A 232 2.57 0.76 -10.84
C GLU A 232 3.87 -0.04 -10.90
N GLU A 233 3.98 -0.94 -11.88
CA GLU A 233 5.25 -1.61 -12.18
C GLU A 233 6.19 -0.67 -12.92
N ILE A 234 7.45 -0.59 -12.48
CA ILE A 234 8.49 0.08 -13.26
C ILE A 234 8.84 -0.81 -14.45
N LYS A 235 8.53 -0.34 -15.65
CA LYS A 235 8.94 -1.04 -16.87
C LYS A 235 10.46 -0.99 -17.00
N PRO A 236 11.16 -2.13 -17.09
CA PRO A 236 12.60 -2.11 -17.31
C PRO A 236 12.88 -1.39 -18.63
N LEU A 237 13.82 -0.45 -18.61
CA LEU A 237 14.33 0.16 -19.84
C LEU A 237 14.79 -0.97 -20.77
N PRO A 238 14.45 -0.92 -22.08
CA PRO A 238 14.90 -1.94 -23.01
C PRO A 238 16.42 -2.01 -22.94
N GLU A 239 16.94 -3.18 -22.56
CA GLU A 239 18.39 -3.41 -22.50
C GLU A 239 19.00 -2.90 -23.80
N LYS A 240 19.90 -1.92 -23.70
CA LYS A 240 20.74 -1.55 -24.84
C LYS A 240 21.46 -2.83 -25.24
N LYS A 241 20.99 -3.48 -26.32
CA LYS A 241 21.69 -4.59 -26.96
C LYS A 241 23.13 -4.13 -27.11
N ARG A 242 24.01 -4.65 -26.25
CA ARG A 242 25.45 -4.51 -26.44
C ARG A 242 25.67 -5.06 -27.84
N ARG A 243 26.02 -4.18 -28.78
CA ARG A 243 26.46 -4.59 -30.10
C ARG A 243 27.56 -5.60 -29.83
N ARG A 244 27.28 -6.88 -30.09
CA ARG A 244 28.31 -7.90 -30.14
C ARG A 244 29.24 -7.41 -31.25
N SER A 245 30.39 -6.88 -30.86
CA SER A 245 31.54 -6.89 -31.73
C SER A 245 31.74 -8.36 -32.09
N SER A 246 31.43 -8.68 -33.34
CA SER A 246 31.94 -9.87 -34.00
C SER A 246 33.45 -9.77 -33.94
N ASP A 247 34.05 -10.50 -33.01
CA ASP A 247 35.43 -10.88 -33.11
C ASP A 247 35.48 -12.38 -32.87
N ASP A 248 35.88 -13.07 -33.93
CA ASP A 248 35.94 -14.51 -34.03
C ASP A 248 37.05 -15.04 -33.13
N GLY A 249 36.71 -16.01 -32.26
CA GLY A 249 37.66 -16.60 -31.32
C GLY A 249 37.12 -17.89 -30.74
N ASP A 250 37.42 -18.97 -31.46
CA ASP A 250 37.16 -20.39 -31.20
C ASP A 250 37.63 -20.90 -29.82
N GLY A 251 36.94 -21.93 -29.29
CA GLY A 251 37.50 -22.84 -28.28
C GLY A 251 36.74 -23.04 -26.95
N GLY A 252 36.00 -24.14 -26.84
CA GLY A 252 36.12 -25.04 -25.68
C GLY A 252 35.09 -24.98 -24.53
N SER A 253 34.13 -25.91 -24.58
CA SER A 253 33.65 -26.80 -23.49
C SER A 253 33.56 -26.30 -22.04
N GLY A 254 32.36 -26.32 -21.45
CA GLY A 254 32.19 -26.31 -19.99
C GLY A 254 30.74 -26.16 -19.52
N GLU A 255 30.29 -27.14 -18.74
CA GLU A 255 28.97 -27.37 -18.17
C GLU A 255 28.34 -26.21 -17.36
N GLY A 256 26.99 -26.26 -17.23
CA GLY A 256 26.30 -25.64 -16.09
C GLY A 256 25.02 -24.84 -16.41
N ARG A 257 23.94 -25.49 -16.85
CA ARG A 257 22.60 -24.86 -16.88
C ARG A 257 22.01 -24.82 -15.46
N PRO A 258 21.69 -23.64 -14.87
CA PRO A 258 20.89 -23.60 -13.65
C PRO A 258 19.45 -23.96 -14.00
N LYS A 259 18.94 -25.04 -13.43
CA LYS A 259 17.52 -25.42 -13.52
C LYS A 259 16.68 -24.31 -12.89
N LYS A 260 15.77 -23.72 -13.67
CA LYS A 260 14.67 -22.89 -13.17
C LYS A 260 13.93 -23.68 -12.08
N ARG A 261 14.04 -23.25 -10.81
CA ARG A 261 13.15 -23.69 -9.74
C ARG A 261 11.74 -23.21 -10.09
N ARG A 262 10.95 -24.07 -10.72
CA ARG A 262 9.48 -23.94 -10.70
C ARG A 262 9.07 -23.91 -9.23
N ARG A 263 8.46 -22.82 -8.76
CA ARG A 263 7.70 -22.86 -7.52
C ARG A 263 6.69 -24.01 -7.67
N TYR A 264 6.73 -24.95 -6.75
CA TYR A 264 5.74 -25.99 -6.64
C TYR A 264 4.43 -25.32 -6.25
N ILE A 265 3.54 -25.15 -7.22
CA ILE A 265 2.13 -24.87 -6.95
C ILE A 265 1.54 -26.25 -6.69
N ASP A 266 1.11 -26.51 -5.46
CA ASP A 266 0.42 -27.75 -5.14
C ASP A 266 -0.87 -27.82 -5.99
N PRO A 267 -1.00 -28.79 -6.91
CA PRO A 267 -2.19 -28.93 -7.73
C PRO A 267 -3.45 -29.25 -6.90
N ASN A 268 -3.29 -29.61 -5.62
CA ASN A 268 -4.37 -29.85 -4.66
C ASN A 268 -4.61 -28.67 -3.71
N TYR A 269 -3.94 -27.52 -3.87
CA TYR A 269 -4.23 -26.32 -3.07
C TYR A 269 -5.59 -25.72 -3.49
N ASP A 270 -6.62 -26.03 -2.72
CA ASP A 270 -7.91 -25.36 -2.78
C ASP A 270 -7.92 -24.15 -1.84
N GLY A 271 -7.41 -23.03 -2.40
CA GLY A 271 -7.45 -21.74 -1.74
C GLY A 271 -8.87 -21.26 -1.41
N PRO A 272 -9.02 -20.24 -0.54
CA PRO A 272 -10.31 -19.81 0.02
C PRO A 272 -11.40 -19.55 -1.04
N ALA A 273 -11.03 -18.96 -2.18
CA ALA A 273 -11.93 -18.66 -3.29
C ALA A 273 -12.66 -19.89 -3.90
N LYS A 274 -12.09 -21.10 -3.81
CA LYS A 274 -12.77 -22.33 -4.25
C LYS A 274 -13.71 -22.90 -3.18
N ARG A 275 -13.38 -22.74 -1.90
CA ARG A 275 -14.24 -23.20 -0.79
C ARG A 275 -15.56 -22.41 -0.76
N THR A 276 -15.51 -21.12 -1.04
CA THR A 276 -16.70 -20.26 -1.15
C THR A 276 -17.58 -20.63 -2.35
N ARG A 277 -17.00 -20.99 -3.50
CA ARG A 277 -17.78 -21.48 -4.66
C ARG A 277 -18.50 -22.80 -4.38
N LEU A 278 -17.92 -23.69 -3.57
CA LEU A 278 -18.55 -24.94 -3.17
C LEU A 278 -19.70 -24.69 -2.17
N ALA A 279 -19.49 -23.80 -1.19
CA ALA A 279 -20.50 -23.41 -0.21
C ALA A 279 -21.72 -22.72 -0.86
N VAL A 280 -21.48 -21.78 -1.78
CA VAL A 280 -22.54 -21.08 -2.53
C VAL A 280 -23.30 -22.03 -3.46
N ARG A 281 -22.62 -23.03 -4.06
CA ARG A 281 -23.30 -24.07 -4.87
C ARG A 281 -24.16 -25.01 -4.02
N LEU A 282 -23.70 -25.37 -2.83
CA LEU A 282 -24.45 -26.25 -1.92
C LEU A 282 -25.68 -25.54 -1.32
N GLN A 283 -25.59 -24.24 -1.02
CA GLN A 283 -26.75 -23.43 -0.63
C GLN A 283 -27.78 -23.28 -1.76
N LYS A 284 -27.33 -22.99 -3.00
CA LYS A 284 -28.24 -22.90 -4.16
C LYS A 284 -28.91 -24.23 -4.51
N ALA A 285 -28.25 -25.37 -4.25
CA ALA A 285 -28.85 -26.70 -4.43
C ALA A 285 -29.83 -27.08 -3.31
N GLY A 286 -29.68 -26.51 -2.11
CA GLY A 286 -30.58 -26.73 -0.97
C GLY A 286 -31.89 -25.93 -1.03
N SER A 287 -31.89 -24.75 -1.65
CA SER A 287 -33.08 -23.88 -1.78
C SER A 287 -34.03 -24.25 -2.93
N ALA A 288 -33.76 -25.31 -3.70
CA ALA A 288 -34.59 -25.74 -4.83
C ALA A 288 -35.59 -26.87 -4.48
N LYS A 289 -35.87 -27.11 -3.20
CA LYS A 289 -36.96 -28.01 -2.77
C LYS A 289 -37.73 -27.41 -1.59
N VAL A 290 -38.71 -26.56 -1.91
CA VAL A 290 -40.03 -26.47 -1.25
C VAL A 290 -41.05 -26.17 -2.33
#